data_AF-A0A3A5VW72-F1
#
_entry.id   AF-A0A3A5VW72-F1
#
_cell.length_a   1.000
_cell.length_b   1.000
_cell.length_c   1.000
_cell.angle_alpha   90.00
_cell.angle_beta   90.00
_cell.angle_gamma   90.00
#
_symmetry.space_group_name_H-M   'P 1'
#
loop_
_entity.id
_entity.type
_entity.pdbx_description
1 polymer ?
#
loop_
_entity_poly.entity_id
_entity_poly.type
_entity_poly.pdbx_seq_one_letter_code
_entity_poly.pdbx_strand_id
1 'polypeptide(L)'
;RLQEWKNEQRAHQLLKVLGEKVGWSPEEISSSGEELSDAFGGLYSAFEEAAMNEGALQDAGFEGDWLQPFIEIAVENIIPPFVEIRGTLTLSINATNGVDVIREALLAAEAFSSPEEEIEITCHYNGAPEYRLELKAPDFKTAESLWEQVTSASVDYVVASGGEAEAYRE
;
A
#
# COMPACT_ATOMS: atom_id res chain seq x y z
N ARG A 1 -10.95 18.80 -1.39
CA ARG A 1 -10.84 20.28 -1.27
C ARG A 1 -9.91 20.76 -0.15
N LEU A 2 -10.23 20.63 1.15
CA LEU A 2 -9.29 21.07 2.21
C LEU A 2 -8.05 20.17 2.30
N GLN A 3 -8.24 18.85 2.14
CA GLN A 3 -7.15 17.88 2.16
C GLN A 3 -6.23 18.04 0.96
N GLU A 4 -6.78 18.09 -0.26
CA GLU A 4 -6.03 18.41 -1.49
C GLU A 4 -5.18 19.68 -1.34
N TRP A 5 -5.76 20.77 -0.81
CA TRP A 5 -5.00 22.00 -0.58
C TRP A 5 -3.84 21.82 0.41
N LYS A 6 -4.05 21.06 1.50
CA LYS A 6 -2.97 20.75 2.47
C LYS A 6 -1.89 19.87 1.85
N ASN A 7 -2.29 18.90 1.04
CA ASN A 7 -1.39 18.00 0.32
C ASN A 7 -0.52 18.80 -0.65
N GLU A 8 -1.12 19.69 -1.44
CA GLU A 8 -0.39 20.59 -2.34
C GLU A 8 0.58 21.51 -1.58
N GLN A 9 0.17 22.12 -0.48
CA GLN A 9 1.07 22.91 0.36
C GLN A 9 2.26 22.09 0.88
N ARG A 10 2.02 20.83 1.27
CA ARG A 10 3.07 19.90 1.69
C ARG A 10 4.02 19.59 0.54
N ALA A 11 3.49 19.30 -0.65
CA ALA A 11 4.29 19.02 -1.85
C ALA A 11 5.26 20.16 -2.18
N HIS A 12 4.79 21.41 -2.09
CA HIS A 12 5.62 22.60 -2.30
C HIS A 12 6.75 22.71 -1.26
N GLN A 13 6.51 22.33 0.00
CA GLN A 13 7.58 22.29 1.01
C GLN A 13 8.61 21.20 0.71
N LEU A 14 8.17 20.01 0.28
CA LEU A 14 9.07 18.92 -0.08
C LEU A 14 9.93 19.28 -1.31
N LEU A 15 9.33 19.89 -2.33
CA LEU A 15 10.07 20.38 -3.50
C LEU A 15 11.10 21.45 -3.11
N LYS A 16 10.78 22.30 -2.14
CA LYS A 16 11.74 23.28 -1.62
C LYS A 16 12.92 22.60 -0.91
N VAL A 17 12.66 21.58 -0.09
CA VAL A 17 13.70 20.78 0.57
C VAL A 17 14.59 20.09 -0.47
N LEU A 18 14.00 19.54 -1.53
CA LEU A 18 14.75 18.98 -2.65
C LEU A 18 15.63 20.04 -3.30
N GLY A 19 15.07 21.20 -3.64
CA GLY A 19 15.80 22.29 -4.28
C GLY A 19 17.00 22.75 -3.44
N GLU A 20 16.84 22.85 -2.13
CA GLU A 20 17.95 23.13 -1.21
C GLU A 20 19.00 22.01 -1.20
N LYS A 21 18.59 20.74 -1.29
CA LYS A 21 19.47 19.55 -1.33
C LYS A 21 20.30 19.50 -2.62
N VAL A 22 19.72 19.87 -3.76
CA VAL A 22 20.38 19.80 -5.09
C VAL A 22 20.95 21.13 -5.59
N GLY A 23 20.74 22.22 -4.84
CA GLY A 23 21.31 23.54 -5.13
C GLY A 23 20.53 24.38 -6.14
N TRP A 24 19.23 24.14 -6.29
CA TRP A 24 18.35 24.92 -7.17
C TRP A 24 18.08 26.34 -6.65
N SER A 25 17.93 27.27 -7.58
CA SER A 25 17.42 28.62 -7.31
C SER A 25 15.91 28.60 -7.03
N PRO A 26 15.34 29.67 -6.44
CA PRO A 26 13.90 29.80 -6.27
C PRO A 26 13.12 29.69 -7.60
N GLU A 27 13.70 30.19 -8.69
CA GLU A 27 13.13 30.12 -10.03
C GLU A 27 13.12 28.67 -10.55
N GLU A 28 14.21 27.92 -10.36
CA GLU A 28 14.31 26.50 -10.75
C GLU A 28 13.33 25.63 -9.96
N ILE A 29 13.15 25.90 -8.66
CA ILE A 29 12.13 25.23 -7.83
C ILE A 29 10.73 25.52 -8.38
N SER A 30 10.45 26.77 -8.73
CA SER A 30 9.14 27.18 -9.26
C SER A 30 8.85 26.53 -10.61
N SER A 31 9.79 26.60 -11.56
CA SER A 31 9.61 26.04 -12.90
C SER A 31 9.48 24.51 -12.86
N SER A 32 10.32 23.83 -12.07
CA SER A 32 10.23 22.37 -11.91
C SER A 32 8.90 21.95 -11.27
N GLY A 33 8.41 22.74 -10.31
CA GLY A 33 7.11 22.49 -9.68
C GLY A 33 5.93 22.64 -10.65
N GLU A 34 5.98 23.63 -11.55
CA GLU A 34 5.00 23.82 -12.62
C GLU A 34 5.05 22.65 -13.62
N GLU A 35 6.24 22.27 -14.10
CA GLU A 35 6.42 21.16 -15.03
C GLU A 35 5.90 19.82 -14.46
N LEU A 36 6.22 19.52 -13.20
CA LEU A 36 5.70 18.34 -12.50
C LEU A 36 4.18 18.39 -12.34
N SER A 37 3.63 19.55 -11.99
CA SER A 37 2.18 19.72 -11.84
C SER A 37 1.45 19.51 -13.16
N ASP A 38 2.00 20.04 -14.26
CA ASP A 38 1.42 19.89 -15.59
C ASP A 38 1.49 18.44 -16.08
N ALA A 39 2.57 17.72 -15.78
CA ALA A 39 2.75 16.32 -16.17
C ALA A 39 1.81 15.36 -15.41
N PHE A 40 1.61 15.58 -14.11
CA PHE A 40 0.91 14.64 -13.22
C PHE A 40 -0.44 15.15 -12.69
N GLY A 41 -0.89 16.33 -13.14
CA GLY A 41 -2.15 16.93 -12.70
C GLY A 41 -2.11 17.54 -11.30
N GLY A 42 -0.92 17.73 -10.74
CA GLY A 42 -0.66 18.32 -9.42
C GLY A 42 0.73 17.96 -8.91
N LEU A 43 1.33 18.83 -8.09
CA LEU A 43 2.66 18.57 -7.54
C LEU A 43 2.61 17.43 -6.52
N TYR A 44 1.54 17.35 -5.73
CA TYR A 44 1.38 16.23 -4.81
C TYR A 44 1.20 14.90 -5.55
N SER A 45 0.48 14.90 -6.66
CA SER A 45 0.32 13.72 -7.52
C SER A 45 1.66 13.24 -8.10
N ALA A 46 2.53 14.16 -8.53
CA ALA A 46 3.88 13.80 -9.00
C ALA A 46 4.71 13.10 -7.90
N PHE A 47 4.55 13.56 -6.66
CA PHE A 47 5.14 12.95 -5.48
C PHE A 47 4.51 11.59 -5.13
N GLU A 48 3.21 11.39 -5.32
CA GLU A 48 2.56 10.08 -5.17
C GLU A 48 3.05 9.07 -6.21
N GLU A 49 3.09 9.47 -7.48
CA GLU A 49 3.58 8.62 -8.58
C GLU A 49 5.04 8.22 -8.40
N ALA A 50 5.90 9.15 -7.97
CA ALA A 50 7.31 8.85 -7.68
C ALA A 50 7.48 7.95 -6.44
N ALA A 51 6.54 7.97 -5.49
CA ALA A 51 6.57 7.10 -4.32
C ALA A 51 6.09 5.67 -4.65
N MET A 52 5.19 5.52 -5.62
CA MET A 52 4.70 4.21 -6.12
C MET A 52 5.68 3.58 -7.12
N ASN A 53 6.22 4.37 -8.05
CA ASN A 53 7.02 3.86 -9.15
C ASN A 53 8.28 4.70 -9.38
N GLU A 54 9.45 4.12 -9.10
CA GLU A 54 10.76 4.77 -9.27
C GLU A 54 11.07 5.19 -10.71
N GLY A 55 10.38 4.64 -11.72
CA GLY A 55 10.54 4.99 -13.14
C GLY A 55 9.56 6.05 -13.67
N ALA A 56 8.55 6.45 -12.88
CA ALA A 56 7.44 7.27 -13.36
C ALA A 56 7.90 8.63 -13.92
N LEU A 57 8.90 9.26 -13.29
CA LEU A 57 9.43 10.56 -13.73
C LEU A 57 10.20 10.43 -15.05
N GLN A 58 11.01 9.38 -15.20
CA GLN A 58 11.76 9.10 -16.43
C GLN A 58 10.81 8.77 -17.59
N ASP A 59 9.76 7.99 -17.34
CA ASP A 59 8.73 7.66 -18.32
C ASP A 59 7.94 8.90 -18.78
N ALA A 60 7.78 9.90 -17.89
CA ALA A 60 7.22 11.20 -18.21
C ALA A 60 8.21 12.15 -18.93
N GLY A 61 9.46 11.71 -19.15
CA GLY A 61 10.48 12.45 -19.91
C GLY A 61 11.34 13.40 -19.06
N PHE A 62 11.28 13.30 -17.74
CA PHE A 62 12.17 14.04 -16.86
C PHE A 62 13.56 13.38 -16.82
N GLU A 63 14.59 14.21 -16.80
CA GLU A 63 15.99 13.78 -16.74
C GLU A 63 16.76 14.67 -15.75
N GLY A 64 17.79 14.11 -15.13
CA GLY A 64 18.75 14.84 -14.30
C GLY A 64 19.05 14.20 -12.95
N ASP A 65 20.10 14.70 -12.31
CA ASP A 65 20.63 14.15 -11.05
C ASP A 65 19.70 14.39 -9.84
N TRP A 66 18.63 15.17 -10.01
CA TRP A 66 17.62 15.47 -8.99
C TRP A 66 16.54 14.39 -8.87
N LEU A 67 16.40 13.51 -9.86
CA LEU A 67 15.35 12.47 -9.89
C LEU A 67 15.47 11.52 -8.70
N GLN A 68 16.66 10.95 -8.47
CA GLN A 68 16.87 10.01 -7.37
C GLN A 68 16.60 10.66 -5.99
N PRO A 69 17.13 11.86 -5.68
CA PRO A 69 16.75 12.58 -4.47
C PRO A 69 15.26 12.92 -4.36
N PHE A 70 14.56 13.17 -5.47
CA PHE A 70 13.12 13.41 -5.48
C PHE A 70 12.35 12.15 -5.06
N ILE A 71 12.68 11.00 -5.67
CA ILE A 71 12.07 9.69 -5.37
C ILE A 71 12.30 9.32 -3.90
N GLU A 72 13.51 9.50 -3.37
CA GLU A 72 13.80 9.29 -1.94
C GLU A 72 12.87 10.12 -1.03
N ILE A 73 12.75 11.42 -1.32
CA ILE A 73 11.88 12.31 -0.54
C ILE A 73 10.42 11.88 -0.66
N ALA A 74 9.99 11.47 -1.85
CA ALA A 74 8.65 10.99 -2.12
C ALA A 74 8.31 9.76 -1.27
N VAL A 75 9.12 8.70 -1.36
CA VAL A 75 8.94 7.44 -0.61
C VAL A 75 8.93 7.68 0.91
N GLU A 76 9.77 8.58 1.42
CA GLU A 76 9.84 8.86 2.86
C GLU A 76 8.65 9.68 3.38
N ASN A 77 8.05 10.54 2.56
CA ASN A 77 7.10 11.54 3.02
C ASN A 77 5.67 11.34 2.52
N ILE A 78 5.48 10.58 1.46
CA ILE A 78 4.19 10.42 0.80
C ILE A 78 3.69 9.01 1.06
N ILE A 79 2.46 8.90 1.53
CA ILE A 79 1.80 7.61 1.71
C ILE A 79 0.91 7.45 0.48
N PRO A 80 1.21 6.50 -0.42
CA PRO A 80 0.38 6.20 -1.58
C PRO A 80 -1.08 5.94 -1.15
N PRO A 81 -2.08 6.39 -1.92
CA PRO A 81 -3.46 5.97 -1.68
C PRO A 81 -3.58 4.46 -1.88
N PHE A 82 -3.92 3.74 -0.81
CA PHE A 82 -4.31 2.33 -0.87
C PHE A 82 -5.77 2.16 -0.45
N VAL A 83 -6.39 1.12 -0.98
CA VAL A 83 -7.67 0.61 -0.49
C VAL A 83 -7.38 -0.39 0.62
N GLU A 84 -8.06 -0.25 1.74
CA GLU A 84 -8.00 -1.19 2.86
C GLU A 84 -9.35 -1.90 3.02
N ILE A 85 -9.34 -3.23 3.01
CA ILE A 85 -10.48 -4.07 3.37
C ILE A 85 -10.15 -4.80 4.67
N ARG A 86 -11.11 -4.81 5.59
CA ARG A 86 -11.01 -5.55 6.86
C ARG A 86 -12.09 -6.62 6.95
N GLY A 87 -11.74 -7.69 7.64
CA GLY A 87 -12.72 -8.67 8.07
C GLY A 87 -12.20 -9.56 9.17
N THR A 88 -13.05 -10.48 9.59
CA THR A 88 -12.80 -11.42 10.67
C THR A 88 -12.89 -12.84 10.12
N LEU A 89 -11.88 -13.64 10.44
CA LEU A 89 -11.87 -15.08 10.31
C LEU A 89 -12.21 -15.69 11.66
N THR A 90 -13.21 -16.57 11.69
CA THR A 90 -13.53 -17.40 12.84
C THR A 90 -13.03 -18.81 12.57
N LEU A 91 -11.94 -19.22 13.22
CA LEU A 91 -11.23 -20.47 12.95
C LEU A 91 -11.22 -21.35 14.21
N SER A 92 -11.67 -22.60 14.07
CA SER A 92 -11.77 -23.55 15.18
C SER A 92 -11.35 -24.95 14.75
N ILE A 93 -10.57 -25.64 15.58
CA ILE A 93 -10.18 -27.03 15.32
C ILE A 93 -9.93 -27.78 16.63
N ASN A 94 -10.54 -28.96 16.75
CA ASN A 94 -10.40 -29.84 17.91
C ASN A 94 -9.30 -30.89 17.66
N ALA A 95 -8.06 -30.44 17.53
CA ALA A 95 -6.88 -31.29 17.31
C ALA A 95 -5.72 -30.93 18.25
N THR A 96 -4.86 -31.90 18.57
CA THR A 96 -3.69 -31.68 19.44
C THR A 96 -2.68 -30.69 18.84
N ASN A 97 -2.68 -30.52 17.52
CA ASN A 97 -1.86 -29.57 16.76
C ASN A 97 -2.70 -28.37 16.23
N GLY A 98 -3.85 -28.08 16.84
CA GLY A 98 -4.79 -27.08 16.32
C GLY A 98 -4.21 -25.68 16.13
N VAL A 99 -3.33 -25.25 17.06
CA VAL A 99 -2.64 -23.96 16.96
C VAL A 99 -1.74 -23.89 15.71
N ASP A 100 -1.03 -24.98 15.41
CA ASP A 100 -0.20 -25.04 14.19
C ASP A 100 -1.07 -24.98 12.95
N VAL A 101 -2.17 -25.73 12.91
CA VAL A 101 -3.11 -25.70 11.77
C VAL A 101 -3.64 -24.29 11.52
N ILE A 102 -4.07 -23.58 12.58
CA ILE A 102 -4.55 -22.21 12.43
C ILE A 102 -3.43 -21.28 11.96
N ARG A 103 -2.22 -21.40 12.50
CA ARG A 103 -1.07 -20.59 12.06
C ARG A 103 -0.81 -20.80 10.57
N GLU A 104 -0.75 -22.05 10.10
CA GLU A 104 -0.50 -22.33 8.69
C GLU A 104 -1.65 -21.82 7.78
N ALA A 105 -2.90 -21.85 8.25
CA ALA A 105 -4.03 -21.25 7.53
C ALA A 105 -3.88 -19.73 7.34
N LEU A 106 -3.50 -19.02 8.40
CA LEU A 106 -3.26 -17.57 8.35
C LEU A 106 -2.06 -17.25 7.44
N LEU A 107 -0.98 -18.03 7.54
CA LEU A 107 0.18 -17.88 6.65
C LEU A 107 -0.19 -18.14 5.17
N ALA A 108 -1.11 -19.06 4.89
CA ALA A 108 -1.61 -19.29 3.54
C ALA A 108 -2.37 -18.08 2.97
N ALA A 109 -3.08 -17.32 3.81
CA ALA A 109 -3.66 -16.04 3.43
C ALA A 109 -2.61 -14.95 3.22
N GLU A 110 -1.65 -14.80 4.15
CA GLU A 110 -0.59 -13.79 4.05
C GLU A 110 0.34 -14.00 2.85
N ALA A 111 0.47 -15.24 2.37
CA ALA A 111 1.26 -15.60 1.19
C ALA A 111 0.78 -14.96 -0.13
N PHE A 112 -0.43 -14.39 -0.16
CA PHE A 112 -0.93 -13.59 -1.29
C PHE A 112 -0.39 -12.16 -1.30
N SER A 113 0.36 -11.73 -0.28
CA SER A 113 1.03 -10.42 -0.28
C SER A 113 2.06 -10.35 -1.41
N SER A 114 2.12 -9.22 -2.10
CA SER A 114 3.05 -8.98 -3.21
C SER A 114 3.54 -7.53 -3.15
N PRO A 115 4.80 -7.29 -2.73
CA PRO A 115 5.37 -5.95 -2.75
C PRO A 115 5.42 -5.33 -4.15
N GLU A 116 5.64 -6.16 -5.19
CA GLU A 116 5.68 -5.70 -6.59
C GLU A 116 4.33 -5.22 -7.09
N GLU A 117 3.23 -5.77 -6.56
CA GLU A 117 1.86 -5.37 -6.90
C GLU A 117 1.24 -4.44 -5.83
N GLU A 118 2.03 -3.97 -4.87
CA GLU A 118 1.60 -3.14 -3.74
C GLU A 118 0.46 -3.77 -2.89
N ILE A 119 0.48 -5.10 -2.76
CA ILE A 119 -0.49 -5.87 -1.98
C ILE A 119 0.12 -6.26 -0.63
N GLU A 120 -0.54 -5.85 0.45
CA GLU A 120 -0.18 -6.23 1.83
C GLU A 120 -1.38 -6.94 2.49
N ILE A 121 -1.19 -8.19 2.90
CA ILE A 121 -2.20 -8.96 3.64
C ILE A 121 -1.61 -9.35 4.99
N THR A 122 -2.30 -9.02 6.07
CA THR A 122 -1.86 -9.35 7.43
C THR A 122 -2.98 -9.96 8.24
N CYS A 123 -2.63 -10.96 9.05
CA CYS A 123 -3.54 -11.64 9.95
C CYS A 123 -3.15 -11.35 11.41
N HIS A 124 -4.13 -10.94 12.22
CA HIS A 124 -3.94 -10.57 13.61
C HIS A 124 -4.79 -11.43 14.53
N TYR A 125 -4.21 -11.89 15.64
CA TYR A 125 -4.95 -12.64 16.65
C TYR A 125 -5.78 -11.71 17.53
N ASN A 126 -7.11 -11.86 17.49
CA ASN A 126 -8.03 -11.08 18.33
C ASN A 126 -8.53 -11.85 19.57
N GLY A 127 -8.17 -13.11 19.71
CA GLY A 127 -8.66 -13.99 20.77
C GLY A 127 -9.45 -15.15 20.17
N ALA A 128 -9.04 -16.38 20.45
CA ALA A 128 -9.64 -17.55 19.81
C ALA A 128 -11.16 -17.60 20.09
N PRO A 129 -11.99 -17.91 19.07
CA PRO A 129 -11.62 -18.36 17.72
C PRO A 129 -11.44 -17.24 16.67
N GLU A 130 -11.35 -15.97 17.06
CA GLU A 130 -11.37 -14.81 16.15
C GLU A 130 -9.97 -14.30 15.76
N TYR A 131 -9.81 -14.04 14.46
CA TYR A 131 -8.61 -13.52 13.83
C TYR A 131 -9.01 -12.40 12.86
N ARG A 132 -8.33 -11.26 12.89
CA ARG A 132 -8.59 -10.15 11.96
C ARG A 132 -7.73 -10.31 10.72
N LEU A 133 -8.32 -10.10 9.55
CA LEU A 133 -7.63 -10.04 8.27
C LEU A 133 -7.70 -8.60 7.75
N GLU A 134 -6.55 -8.03 7.45
CA GLU A 134 -6.40 -6.71 6.83
C GLU A 134 -5.75 -6.89 5.46
N LEU A 135 -6.41 -6.40 4.41
CA LEU A 135 -5.93 -6.44 3.03
C LEU A 135 -5.79 -5.00 2.54
N LYS A 136 -4.58 -4.63 2.11
CA LYS A 136 -4.31 -3.40 1.39
C LYS A 136 -3.93 -3.69 -0.06
N ALA A 137 -4.45 -2.88 -0.97
CA ALA A 137 -4.19 -3.00 -2.40
C ALA A 137 -4.23 -1.60 -3.06
N PRO A 138 -3.62 -1.44 -4.25
CA PRO A 138 -3.58 -0.15 -4.96
C PRO A 138 -4.97 0.34 -5.39
N ASP A 139 -5.92 -0.57 -5.64
CA ASP A 139 -7.26 -0.23 -6.09
C ASP A 139 -8.33 -1.22 -5.62
N PHE A 140 -9.60 -0.78 -5.65
CA PHE A 140 -10.74 -1.58 -5.18
C PHE A 140 -10.94 -2.87 -5.98
N LYS A 141 -10.70 -2.86 -7.29
CA LYS A 141 -10.94 -4.05 -8.12
C LYS A 141 -9.95 -5.15 -7.77
N THR A 142 -8.68 -4.79 -7.57
CA THR A 142 -7.64 -5.69 -7.08
C THR A 142 -7.99 -6.20 -5.68
N ALA A 143 -8.38 -5.29 -4.77
CA ALA A 143 -8.77 -5.62 -3.40
C ALA A 143 -9.94 -6.64 -3.34
N GLU A 144 -11.00 -6.41 -4.11
CA GLU A 144 -12.16 -7.31 -4.20
C GLU A 144 -11.77 -8.69 -4.74
N SER A 145 -10.98 -8.73 -5.81
CA SER A 145 -10.56 -9.98 -6.43
C SER A 145 -9.68 -10.82 -5.51
N LEU A 146 -8.87 -10.20 -4.66
CA LEU A 146 -8.01 -10.89 -3.71
C LEU A 146 -8.76 -11.33 -2.47
N TRP A 147 -9.74 -10.55 -2.01
CA TRP A 147 -10.51 -10.85 -0.80
C TRP A 147 -11.06 -12.28 -0.79
N GLU A 148 -11.68 -12.71 -1.89
CA GLU A 148 -12.23 -14.07 -2.03
C GLU A 148 -11.13 -15.14 -1.98
N GLN A 149 -10.01 -14.92 -2.66
CA GLN A 149 -8.90 -15.89 -2.72
C GLN A 149 -8.23 -16.06 -1.35
N VAL A 150 -7.98 -14.95 -0.68
CA VAL A 150 -7.28 -14.89 0.60
C VAL A 150 -8.12 -15.53 1.71
N THR A 151 -9.41 -15.19 1.78
CA THR A 151 -10.32 -15.79 2.76
C THR A 151 -10.53 -17.28 2.51
N SER A 152 -10.65 -17.70 1.24
CA SER A 152 -10.77 -19.12 0.88
C SER A 152 -9.53 -19.91 1.27
N ALA A 153 -8.32 -19.37 1.06
CA ALA A 153 -7.09 -20.06 1.44
C ALA A 153 -7.04 -20.41 2.94
N SER A 154 -7.45 -19.48 3.81
CA SER A 154 -7.56 -19.75 5.25
C SER A 154 -8.66 -20.76 5.58
N VAL A 155 -9.86 -20.56 5.02
CA VAL A 155 -11.04 -21.40 5.30
C VAL A 155 -10.81 -22.84 4.85
N ASP A 156 -10.36 -23.01 3.61
CA ASP A 156 -10.13 -24.33 3.01
C ASP A 156 -9.03 -25.09 3.77
N TYR A 157 -7.98 -24.41 4.22
CA TYR A 157 -6.90 -25.05 4.99
C TYR A 157 -7.40 -25.64 6.30
N VAL A 158 -8.22 -24.88 7.05
CA VAL A 158 -8.80 -25.34 8.32
C VAL A 158 -9.82 -26.44 8.10
N VAL A 159 -10.71 -26.28 7.11
CA VAL A 159 -11.74 -27.29 6.79
C VAL A 159 -11.12 -28.60 6.31
N ALA A 160 -10.10 -28.55 5.44
CA ALA A 160 -9.36 -29.73 4.99
C ALA A 160 -8.63 -30.45 6.12
N SER A 161 -8.28 -29.71 7.18
CA SER A 161 -7.67 -30.25 8.40
C SER A 161 -8.69 -30.77 9.42
N GLY A 162 -9.99 -30.76 9.09
CA GLY A 162 -11.08 -31.23 9.95
C GLY A 162 -11.55 -30.22 11.00
N GLY A 163 -11.26 -28.94 10.80
CA GLY A 163 -11.79 -27.82 11.59
C GLY A 163 -13.04 -27.19 10.98
N GLU A 164 -13.51 -26.12 11.63
CA GLU A 164 -14.58 -25.23 11.19
C GLU A 164 -14.00 -23.83 10.95
N ALA A 165 -14.39 -23.20 9.85
CA ALA A 165 -13.90 -21.88 9.50
C ALA A 165 -14.97 -21.04 8.80
N GLU A 166 -15.07 -19.77 9.18
CA GLU A 166 -15.94 -18.78 8.55
C GLU A 166 -15.16 -17.48 8.33
N ALA A 167 -15.51 -16.73 7.28
CA ALA A 167 -14.96 -15.43 6.97
C ALA A 167 -16.09 -14.40 6.87
N TYR A 168 -15.95 -13.29 7.59
CA TYR A 168 -16.89 -12.18 7.59
C TYR A 168 -16.17 -10.89 7.19
N ARG A 169 -16.74 -10.15 6.24
CA ARG A 169 -16.22 -8.85 5.82
C ARG A 169 -16.97 -7.72 6.53
N GLU A 170 -16.22 -6.71 6.99
CA GLU A 170 -16.78 -5.50 7.61
C GLU A 170 -17.45 -4.55 6.61
#